data_AF-A0A4Y2R6P4-F1
#
_entry.id   AF-A0A4Y2R6P4-F1
#
_cell.length_a   1.000
_cell.length_b   1.000
_cell.length_c   1.000
_cell.angle_alpha   90.00
_cell.angle_beta   90.00
_cell.angle_gamma   90.00
#
_symmetry.space_group_name_H-M   'P 1'
#
loop_
_entity.id
_entity.type
_entity.pdbx_description
1 polymer ?
#
loop_
_entity_poly.entity_id
_entity_poly.type
_entity_poly.pdbx_seq_one_letter_code
_entity_poly.pdbx_strand_id
1 'polypeptide(L)'
;MANFGRSNVATYTFIWSIQNYTRPPNLNLQSPSFTVDSIEKTKWCLVLHVNKYCVLCYIKRLADNSILKSMELNFELTVLAADGSPFKDQRGAYFHINHQSKLVKLIDNSVFEERRAEFLPKDTLTIRCQIWRRESEVLTTDLCFARTQLKLVRRSFLWPVEKFRWLRYGQIKTYNLQSDPTREPRMTLNLYLEEDNDSLRLEISVLGEKWCNIGGEVAVVDVEGKVLFRAAVGFQSNLNERNISLPLRLSKEQLMDDQDRNVPNGVLLLRCSFDIFVGIDSSRIEYCSQASSKKEENLAISEDTYDFDETPASCSDSCNLKKALGNLYKDGAYSDITLRADKESFQVHKNILSARSPMFKAMFSSDMMENDRRTIDLPDLDGVPCAVCCFTSALTVWRTFHGKTSLICSLPQTNMGWGTLKRDARLFRRPVSVS
;
A
#
# COMPACT_ATOMS: atom_id res chain seq x y z
N MET A 1 3.55 -11.56 -48.49
CA MET A 1 2.48 -11.79 -47.51
C MET A 1 3.00 -11.39 -46.14
N ALA A 2 2.46 -10.32 -45.58
CA ALA A 2 2.86 -9.83 -44.26
C ALA A 2 2.31 -10.79 -43.19
N ASN A 3 3.20 -11.37 -42.37
CA ASN A 3 2.82 -12.05 -41.15
C ASN A 3 2.35 -10.99 -40.15
N PHE A 4 1.03 -10.81 -40.05
CA PHE A 4 0.43 -10.13 -38.91
C PHE A 4 0.80 -10.91 -37.65
N GLY A 5 1.64 -10.32 -36.80
CA GLY A 5 2.00 -10.90 -35.52
C GLY A 5 0.75 -11.08 -34.67
N ARG A 6 0.38 -12.33 -34.37
CA ARG A 6 -0.62 -12.65 -33.35
C ARG A 6 -0.15 -12.03 -32.03
N SER A 7 -0.89 -11.05 -31.52
CA SER A 7 -0.68 -10.52 -30.18
C SER A 7 -1.00 -11.60 -29.15
N ASN A 8 -0.01 -12.05 -28.39
CA ASN A 8 -0.22 -12.93 -27.23
C ASN A 8 -0.96 -12.14 -26.14
N VAL A 9 -2.27 -12.23 -26.10
CA VAL A 9 -3.09 -11.59 -25.06
C VAL A 9 -3.05 -12.45 -23.79
N ALA A 10 -2.76 -11.84 -22.65
CA ALA A 10 -2.74 -12.53 -21.36
C ALA A 10 -4.13 -13.11 -21.04
N THR A 11 -4.22 -14.37 -20.65
CA THR A 11 -5.49 -15.01 -20.23
C THR A 11 -5.86 -14.58 -18.81
N TYR A 12 -4.85 -14.37 -17.97
CA TYR A 12 -5.02 -13.96 -16.58
C TYR A 12 -3.95 -12.96 -16.19
N THR A 13 -4.34 -11.91 -15.46
CA THR A 13 -3.44 -10.91 -14.89
C THR A 13 -3.62 -10.86 -13.37
N PHE A 14 -2.55 -11.13 -12.64
CA PHE A 14 -2.47 -11.00 -11.19
C PHE A 14 -1.61 -9.78 -10.83
N ILE A 15 -2.18 -8.82 -10.10
CA ILE A 15 -1.47 -7.65 -9.58
C ILE A 15 -1.32 -7.80 -8.08
N TRP A 16 -0.09 -7.79 -7.60
CA TRP A 16 0.25 -7.91 -6.20
C TRP A 16 0.90 -6.63 -5.68
N SER A 17 0.18 -5.94 -4.80
CA SER A 17 0.64 -4.71 -4.13
C SER A 17 1.15 -5.03 -2.72
N ILE A 18 2.42 -4.72 -2.47
CA ILE A 18 3.10 -4.92 -1.18
C ILE A 18 3.35 -3.55 -0.55
N GLN A 19 2.59 -3.22 0.50
CA GLN A 19 2.64 -1.95 1.19
C GLN A 19 3.63 -1.97 2.35
N ASN A 20 4.09 -0.78 2.76
CA ASN A 20 5.15 -0.59 3.75
C ASN A 20 6.45 -1.31 3.36
N TYR A 21 6.72 -1.36 2.05
CA TYR A 21 7.93 -1.90 1.49
C TYR A 21 9.08 -0.89 1.66
N THR A 22 9.83 -1.09 2.74
CA THR A 22 11.06 -0.36 3.04
C THR A 22 12.22 -1.33 3.04
N ARG A 23 13.39 -0.91 2.54
CA ARG A 23 14.65 -1.68 2.49
C ARG A 23 14.74 -2.74 3.59
N PRO A 24 14.76 -4.04 3.23
CA PRO A 24 15.57 -4.96 3.98
C PRO A 24 16.49 -5.72 3.02
N PRO A 25 17.71 -6.05 3.45
CA PRO A 25 18.66 -6.75 2.58
C PRO A 25 18.24 -8.18 2.29
N ASN A 26 17.25 -8.75 2.99
CA ASN A 26 16.69 -10.06 2.74
C ASN A 26 15.19 -10.06 3.09
N LEU A 27 14.31 -10.44 2.17
CA LEU A 27 12.88 -10.56 2.44
C LEU A 27 12.29 -11.66 1.57
N ASN A 28 11.61 -12.62 2.21
CA ASN A 28 10.91 -13.69 1.52
C ASN A 28 9.41 -13.55 1.80
N LEU A 29 8.61 -13.32 0.75
CA LEU A 29 7.17 -13.16 0.85
C LEU A 29 6.46 -14.08 -0.12
N GLN A 30 5.34 -14.65 0.31
CA GLN A 30 4.40 -15.35 -0.56
C GLN A 30 3.16 -14.49 -0.73
N SER A 31 2.68 -14.33 -1.96
CA SER A 31 1.41 -13.68 -2.23
C SER A 31 0.25 -14.52 -1.68
N PRO A 32 -0.94 -13.92 -1.50
CA PRO A 32 -2.17 -14.70 -1.40
C PRO A 32 -2.27 -15.64 -2.60
N SER A 33 -2.78 -16.86 -2.36
CA SER A 33 -3.02 -17.79 -3.45
C SER A 33 -4.22 -17.35 -4.28
N PHE A 34 -4.13 -17.46 -5.59
CA PHE A 34 -5.21 -17.15 -6.52
C PHE A 34 -5.53 -18.37 -7.40
N THR A 35 -6.78 -18.45 -7.83
CA THR A 35 -7.27 -19.51 -8.72
C THR A 35 -7.50 -18.93 -10.10
N VAL A 36 -7.06 -19.66 -11.12
CA VAL A 36 -7.24 -19.25 -12.53
C VAL A 36 -8.29 -20.15 -13.16
N ASP A 37 -9.54 -19.66 -13.21
CA ASP A 37 -10.69 -20.42 -13.70
C ASP A 37 -10.55 -20.77 -15.20
N SER A 38 -10.05 -19.83 -15.99
CA SER A 38 -9.72 -20.01 -17.43
C SER A 38 -8.62 -21.04 -17.69
N ILE A 39 -7.89 -21.46 -16.65
CA ILE A 39 -6.87 -22.51 -16.71
C ILE A 39 -7.26 -23.61 -15.72
N GLU A 40 -8.47 -24.16 -15.91
CA GLU A 40 -8.96 -25.37 -15.24
C GLU A 40 -8.95 -25.28 -13.71
N LYS A 41 -9.26 -24.08 -13.19
CA LYS A 41 -9.32 -23.80 -11.75
C LYS A 41 -8.03 -24.16 -11.01
N THR A 42 -6.89 -24.03 -11.68
CA THR A 42 -5.58 -24.26 -11.06
C THR A 42 -5.22 -23.18 -10.05
N LYS A 43 -4.49 -23.56 -9.00
CA LYS A 43 -4.16 -22.68 -7.88
C LYS A 43 -2.70 -22.25 -7.93
N TRP A 44 -2.44 -20.97 -7.73
CA TRP A 44 -1.13 -20.36 -7.91
C TRP A 44 -0.78 -19.37 -6.81
N CYS A 45 0.49 -19.06 -6.65
CA CYS A 45 0.97 -17.90 -5.89
C CYS A 45 2.27 -17.36 -6.49
N LEU A 46 2.58 -16.11 -6.18
CA LEU A 46 3.90 -15.53 -6.41
C LEU A 46 4.75 -15.68 -5.14
N VAL A 47 6.04 -15.91 -5.33
CA VAL A 47 7.01 -15.86 -4.24
C VAL A 47 8.04 -14.79 -4.59
N LEU A 48 8.19 -13.82 -3.69
CA LEU A 48 9.16 -12.75 -3.76
C LEU A 48 10.36 -13.08 -2.89
N HIS A 49 11.55 -12.93 -3.45
CA HIS A 49 12.83 -13.02 -2.80
C HIS A 49 13.59 -11.72 -3.02
N VAL A 50 13.68 -10.89 -2.00
CA VAL A 50 14.54 -9.70 -1.99
C VAL A 50 15.85 -10.12 -1.35
N ASN A 51 16.98 -9.78 -1.98
CA ASN A 51 18.29 -9.86 -1.36
C ASN A 51 18.97 -8.47 -1.41
N LYS A 52 20.25 -8.37 -1.01
CA LYS A 52 21.00 -7.09 -1.00
C LYS A 52 21.14 -6.46 -2.38
N TYR A 53 21.14 -7.26 -3.44
CA TYR A 53 21.47 -6.83 -4.80
C TYR A 53 20.23 -6.60 -5.67
N CYS A 54 19.20 -7.42 -5.53
CA CYS A 54 18.06 -7.39 -6.43
C CYS A 54 16.78 -7.97 -5.80
N VAL A 55 15.67 -7.69 -6.49
CA VAL A 55 14.37 -8.31 -6.23
C VAL A 55 14.12 -9.40 -7.25
N LEU A 56 13.86 -10.60 -6.75
CA LEU A 56 13.67 -11.81 -7.51
C LEU A 56 12.25 -12.34 -7.25
N CYS A 57 11.62 -12.93 -8.27
CA CYS A 57 10.29 -13.50 -8.12
C CYS A 57 10.13 -14.75 -8.98
N TYR A 58 9.31 -15.68 -8.53
CA TYR A 58 8.82 -16.78 -9.35
C TYR A 58 7.33 -17.01 -9.11
N ILE A 59 6.69 -17.64 -10.09
CA ILE A 59 5.34 -18.15 -9.96
C ILE A 59 5.40 -19.64 -9.57
N LYS A 60 4.53 -20.04 -8.66
CA LYS A 60 4.43 -21.42 -8.17
C LYS A 60 3.02 -21.94 -8.34
N ARG A 61 2.89 -23.14 -8.93
CA ARG A 61 1.64 -23.89 -8.92
C ARG A 61 1.49 -24.59 -7.57
N LEU A 62 0.35 -24.40 -6.93
CA LEU A 62 0.01 -25.04 -5.66
C LEU A 62 -0.78 -26.32 -5.91
N ALA A 63 -0.97 -27.12 -4.86
CA ALA A 63 -1.92 -28.23 -4.89
C ALA A 63 -3.33 -27.70 -5.20
N ASP A 64 -3.96 -28.29 -6.20
CA ASP A 64 -5.31 -28.00 -6.66
C ASP A 64 -6.04 -29.31 -7.01
N ASN A 65 -7.35 -29.23 -7.19
CA ASN A 65 -8.19 -30.38 -7.57
C ASN A 65 -8.28 -30.55 -9.09
N SER A 66 -7.38 -29.92 -9.87
CA SER A 66 -7.40 -30.01 -11.32
C SER A 66 -7.05 -31.43 -11.78
N ILE A 67 -7.68 -31.87 -12.86
CA ILE A 67 -7.40 -33.17 -13.48
C ILE A 67 -5.99 -33.16 -14.11
N LEU A 68 -5.50 -31.99 -14.56
CA LEU A 68 -4.18 -31.86 -15.17
C LEU A 68 -3.06 -31.82 -14.13
N LYS A 69 -2.27 -32.90 -14.07
CA LYS A 69 -1.07 -32.99 -13.22
C LYS A 69 0.09 -32.09 -13.69
N SER A 70 0.09 -31.70 -14.97
CA SER A 70 1.10 -30.83 -15.57
C SER A 70 0.52 -29.98 -16.69
N MET A 71 1.06 -28.79 -16.90
CA MET A 71 0.67 -27.89 -17.99
C MET A 71 1.81 -26.98 -18.41
N GLU A 72 1.81 -26.57 -19.67
CA GLU A 72 2.73 -25.56 -20.20
C GLU A 72 2.04 -24.21 -20.25
N LEU A 73 2.65 -23.21 -19.61
CA LEU A 73 2.14 -21.85 -19.60
C LEU A 73 3.25 -20.85 -19.88
N ASN A 74 2.92 -19.82 -20.63
CA ASN A 74 3.73 -18.63 -20.69
C ASN A 74 3.34 -17.70 -19.55
N PHE A 75 4.33 -16.99 -19.02
CA PHE A 75 4.06 -15.97 -18.04
C PHE A 75 5.01 -14.77 -18.23
N GLU A 76 4.59 -13.66 -17.66
CA GLU A 76 5.38 -12.43 -17.55
C GLU A 76 5.37 -12.00 -16.08
N LEU A 77 6.52 -11.62 -15.54
CA LEU A 77 6.62 -10.99 -14.22
C LEU A 77 7.26 -9.62 -14.39
N THR A 78 6.58 -8.58 -13.93
CA THR A 78 7.01 -7.19 -14.11
C THR A 78 6.81 -6.39 -12.84
N VAL A 79 7.71 -5.44 -12.56
CA VAL A 79 7.47 -4.38 -11.59
C VAL A 79 6.71 -3.27 -12.30
N LEU A 80 5.65 -2.77 -11.68
CA LEU A 80 4.90 -1.63 -12.17
C LEU A 80 5.44 -0.34 -11.55
N ALA A 81 5.72 0.65 -12.40
CA ALA A 81 5.95 2.02 -11.97
C ALA A 81 4.65 2.69 -11.48
N ALA A 82 4.76 3.87 -10.88
CA ALA A 82 3.65 4.64 -10.33
C ALA A 82 2.60 5.04 -11.38
N ASP A 83 3.01 5.16 -12.64
CA ASP A 83 2.15 5.40 -13.80
C ASP A 83 1.52 4.11 -14.37
N GLY A 84 1.84 2.95 -13.79
CA GLY A 84 1.41 1.64 -14.25
C GLY A 84 2.23 1.08 -15.42
N SER A 85 3.29 1.78 -15.86
CA SER A 85 4.14 1.30 -16.94
C SER A 85 4.99 0.10 -16.47
N PRO A 86 5.12 -0.96 -17.29
CA PRO A 86 5.87 -2.15 -16.92
C PRO A 86 7.37 -2.01 -17.24
N PHE A 87 8.22 -2.56 -16.37
CA PHE A 87 9.62 -2.86 -16.69
C PHE A 87 9.74 -4.25 -17.35
N LYS A 88 10.37 -4.36 -18.52
CA LYS A 88 10.29 -5.54 -19.41
C LYS A 88 11.14 -6.74 -18.94
N ASP A 89 10.51 -7.93 -18.90
CA ASP A 89 11.13 -9.24 -19.21
C ASP A 89 10.04 -10.25 -19.64
N GLN A 90 10.35 -11.27 -20.44
CA GLN A 90 9.42 -12.30 -20.91
C GLN A 90 10.06 -13.69 -20.88
N ARG A 91 9.35 -14.75 -20.42
CA ARG A 91 9.71 -16.17 -20.66
C ARG A 91 8.65 -17.17 -20.16
N GLY A 92 8.41 -18.25 -20.93
CA GLY A 92 7.50 -19.35 -20.59
C GLY A 92 8.16 -20.57 -19.93
N ALA A 93 7.36 -21.42 -19.27
CA ALA A 93 7.82 -22.61 -18.56
C ALA A 93 6.76 -23.74 -18.47
N TYR A 94 7.22 -24.96 -18.18
CA TYR A 94 6.38 -26.10 -17.85
C TYR A 94 6.17 -26.20 -16.32
N PHE A 95 4.93 -26.45 -15.89
CA PHE A 95 4.55 -26.53 -14.49
C PHE A 95 3.87 -27.86 -14.15
N HIS A 96 4.49 -28.61 -13.24
CA HIS A 96 3.83 -29.67 -12.48
C HIS A 96 3.17 -29.08 -11.20
N ILE A 97 2.28 -29.83 -10.55
CA ILE A 97 1.77 -29.45 -9.23
C ILE A 97 2.94 -29.29 -8.24
N ASN A 98 2.90 -28.26 -7.39
CA ASN A 98 3.97 -27.85 -6.47
C ASN A 98 5.29 -27.45 -7.16
N HIS A 99 5.32 -27.37 -8.49
CA HIS A 99 6.46 -26.88 -9.26
C HIS A 99 6.45 -25.36 -9.33
N GLN A 100 7.64 -24.79 -9.47
CA GLN A 100 7.87 -23.36 -9.59
C GLN A 100 8.57 -23.04 -10.90
N SER A 101 8.41 -21.81 -11.39
CA SER A 101 9.19 -21.34 -12.53
C SER A 101 10.65 -21.16 -12.14
N LYS A 102 11.50 -20.90 -13.15
CA LYS A 102 12.82 -20.31 -12.89
C LYS A 102 12.64 -18.99 -12.15
N LEU A 103 13.64 -18.67 -11.33
CA LEU A 103 13.70 -17.41 -10.61
C LEU A 103 13.95 -16.27 -11.60
N VAL A 104 13.07 -15.27 -11.60
CA VAL A 104 13.15 -14.10 -12.48
C VAL A 104 13.68 -12.92 -11.68
N LYS A 105 14.72 -12.27 -12.18
CA LYS A 105 15.25 -11.02 -11.62
C LYS A 105 14.38 -9.87 -12.13
N LEU A 106 13.57 -9.30 -11.24
CA LEU A 106 12.62 -8.25 -11.59
C LEU A 106 13.31 -6.89 -11.76
N ILE A 107 14.21 -6.55 -10.83
CA ILE A 107 14.86 -5.24 -10.78
C ILE A 107 16.06 -5.28 -9.83
N ASP A 108 17.07 -4.47 -10.12
CA ASP A 108 18.21 -4.24 -9.24
C ASP A 108 17.88 -3.26 -8.11
N ASN A 109 18.40 -3.51 -6.91
CA ASN A 109 18.18 -2.61 -5.77
C ASN A 109 18.77 -1.22 -5.99
N SER A 110 19.88 -1.11 -6.75
CA SER A 110 20.43 0.21 -7.13
C SER A 110 19.41 1.04 -7.94
N VAL A 111 18.63 0.40 -8.79
CA VAL A 111 17.58 1.08 -9.57
C VAL A 111 16.43 1.53 -8.66
N PHE A 112 16.07 0.74 -7.64
CA PHE A 112 15.12 1.20 -6.61
C PHE A 112 15.62 2.42 -5.84
N GLU A 113 16.94 2.53 -5.62
CA GLU A 113 17.53 3.66 -4.92
C GLU A 113 17.49 4.92 -5.77
N GLU A 114 17.85 4.81 -7.05
CA GLU A 114 17.84 5.93 -8.00
C GLU A 114 16.42 6.40 -8.36
N ARG A 115 15.49 5.46 -8.57
CA ARG A 115 14.13 5.71 -9.08
C ARG A 115 13.04 5.36 -8.07
N ARG A 116 13.32 5.57 -6.78
CA ARG A 116 12.43 5.19 -5.67
C ARG A 116 11.01 5.73 -5.82
N ALA A 117 10.87 7.01 -6.17
CA ALA A 117 9.56 7.65 -6.29
C ALA A 117 8.68 7.04 -7.40
N GLU A 118 9.33 6.47 -8.41
CA GLU A 118 8.67 5.83 -9.54
C GLU A 118 8.24 4.41 -9.22
N PHE A 119 9.11 3.58 -8.64
CA PHE A 119 8.82 2.15 -8.43
C PHE A 119 8.30 1.79 -7.03
N LEU A 120 8.40 2.71 -6.07
CA LEU A 120 7.91 2.56 -4.70
C LEU A 120 7.05 3.76 -4.28
N PRO A 121 5.98 4.12 -5.04
CA PRO A 121 5.10 5.20 -4.65
C PRO A 121 4.48 4.88 -3.28
N LYS A 122 4.64 5.81 -2.33
CA LYS A 122 4.18 5.63 -0.94
C LYS A 122 4.68 4.31 -0.32
N ASP A 123 5.95 3.97 -0.54
CA ASP A 123 6.58 2.75 -0.04
C ASP A 123 5.82 1.47 -0.45
N THR A 124 5.27 1.43 -1.68
CA THR A 124 4.49 0.30 -2.17
C THR A 124 5.16 -0.32 -3.40
N LEU A 125 5.57 -1.58 -3.29
CA LEU A 125 6.05 -2.38 -4.43
C LEU A 125 4.88 -3.07 -5.11
N THR A 126 4.72 -2.88 -6.42
CA THR A 126 3.65 -3.52 -7.19
C THR A 126 4.23 -4.45 -8.25
N ILE A 127 3.87 -5.72 -8.18
CA ILE A 127 4.29 -6.77 -9.10
C ILE A 127 3.09 -7.21 -9.92
N ARG A 128 3.25 -7.27 -11.24
CA ARG A 128 2.26 -7.82 -12.16
C ARG A 128 2.75 -9.14 -12.71
N CYS A 129 1.93 -10.17 -12.56
CA CYS A 129 2.08 -11.44 -13.23
C CYS A 129 1.01 -11.59 -14.30
N GLN A 130 1.41 -11.85 -15.54
CA GLN A 130 0.49 -12.20 -16.62
C GLN A 130 0.72 -13.65 -17.01
N ILE A 131 -0.35 -14.40 -17.27
CA ILE A 131 -0.31 -15.83 -17.59
C ILE A 131 -1.12 -16.07 -18.85
N TRP A 132 -0.58 -16.84 -19.79
CA TRP A 132 -1.29 -17.26 -21.00
C TRP A 132 -0.84 -18.60 -21.56
N ARG A 133 -1.72 -19.24 -22.33
CA ARG A 133 -1.39 -20.44 -23.12
C ARG A 133 -0.74 -20.05 -24.45
N ARG A 134 0.13 -20.91 -25.01
CA ARG A 134 0.85 -20.64 -26.28
C ARG A 134 -0.06 -20.45 -27.49
N GLU A 135 -1.19 -21.15 -27.52
CA GLU A 135 -2.04 -21.28 -28.72
C GLU A 135 -3.50 -20.96 -28.40
N SER A 136 -3.73 -19.91 -27.61
CA SER A 136 -5.08 -19.54 -27.19
C SER A 136 -5.56 -18.24 -27.83
N GLU A 137 -6.63 -18.35 -28.61
CA GLU A 137 -7.49 -17.23 -29.03
C GLU A 137 -8.42 -16.89 -27.86
N VAL A 138 -7.92 -16.22 -26.81
CA VAL A 138 -8.73 -15.88 -25.64
C VAL A 138 -9.28 -14.46 -25.75
N LEU A 139 -10.60 -14.35 -25.55
CA LEU A 139 -11.41 -13.13 -25.60
C LEU A 139 -11.58 -12.43 -24.24
N THR A 140 -11.13 -13.03 -23.13
CA THR A 140 -11.35 -12.50 -21.77
C THR A 140 -10.07 -12.47 -20.95
N THR A 141 -9.74 -11.29 -20.42
CA THR A 141 -8.61 -11.08 -19.51
C THR A 141 -9.13 -11.06 -18.07
N ASP A 142 -9.01 -12.18 -17.37
CA ASP A 142 -9.32 -12.20 -15.94
C ASP A 142 -8.27 -11.34 -15.21
N LEU A 143 -8.72 -10.40 -14.37
CA LEU A 143 -7.85 -9.55 -13.56
C LEU A 143 -8.08 -9.86 -12.09
N CYS A 144 -7.01 -10.10 -11.35
CA CYS A 144 -7.06 -10.23 -9.91
C CYS A 144 -6.04 -9.33 -9.21
N PHE A 145 -6.48 -8.65 -8.15
CA PHE A 145 -5.69 -7.75 -7.33
C PHE A 145 -5.56 -8.30 -5.92
N ALA A 146 -4.32 -8.41 -5.46
CA ALA A 146 -3.95 -8.83 -4.12
C ALA A 146 -3.19 -7.72 -3.41
N ARG A 147 -3.40 -7.63 -2.09
CA ARG A 147 -2.67 -6.72 -1.21
C ARG A 147 -2.01 -7.48 -0.08
N THR A 148 -0.75 -7.17 0.16
CA THR A 148 -0.01 -7.56 1.36
C THR A 148 0.48 -6.31 2.07
N GLN A 149 0.19 -6.18 3.36
CA GLN A 149 0.64 -5.08 4.19
C GLN A 149 1.70 -5.59 5.16
N LEU A 150 2.91 -5.04 5.07
CA LEU A 150 4.01 -5.38 5.95
C LEU A 150 3.88 -4.65 7.28
N LYS A 151 4.13 -5.37 8.37
CA LYS A 151 4.20 -4.81 9.73
C LYS A 151 5.59 -4.22 9.94
N LEU A 152 5.65 -2.89 9.86
CA LEU A 152 6.89 -2.13 9.97
C LEU A 152 6.90 -1.29 11.25
N VAL A 153 7.95 -1.41 12.04
CA VAL A 153 8.20 -0.57 13.21
C VAL A 153 9.32 0.41 12.87
N ARG A 154 9.01 1.69 12.87
CA ARG A 154 9.99 2.76 12.65
C ARG A 154 10.53 3.27 13.98
N ARG A 155 11.84 3.45 14.06
CA ARG A 155 12.54 3.99 15.23
C ARG A 155 13.51 5.05 14.76
N SER A 156 13.35 6.27 15.25
CA SER A 156 14.28 7.37 14.97
C SER A 156 14.60 8.07 16.28
N PHE A 157 15.88 8.20 16.59
CA PHE A 157 16.34 8.80 17.84
C PHE A 157 17.75 9.39 17.69
N LEU A 158 18.06 10.31 18.61
CA LEU A 158 19.41 10.81 18.83
C LEU A 158 19.99 10.10 20.05
N TRP A 159 21.20 9.58 19.91
CA TRP A 159 21.96 8.98 20.99
C TRP A 159 23.14 9.90 21.37
N PRO A 160 23.05 10.60 22.51
CA PRO A 160 24.19 11.30 23.09
C PRO A 160 25.13 10.31 23.77
N VAL A 161 26.30 10.12 23.19
CA VAL A 161 27.38 9.33 23.77
C VAL A 161 28.11 10.20 24.76
N GLU A 162 27.63 10.18 25.99
CA GLU A 162 28.24 10.94 27.08
C GLU A 162 29.67 10.47 27.37
N LYS A 163 30.50 11.43 27.82
CA LYS A 163 31.87 11.17 28.22
C LYS A 163 32.72 10.59 27.07
N PHE A 164 32.38 10.90 25.81
CA PHE A 164 33.08 10.44 24.61
C PHE A 164 34.54 10.88 24.59
N ARG A 165 34.82 12.12 25.03
CA ARG A 165 36.19 12.64 25.16
C ARG A 165 37.12 11.70 25.93
N TRP A 166 36.58 11.03 26.96
CA TRP A 166 37.31 10.11 27.82
C TRP A 166 37.16 8.64 27.42
N LEU A 167 36.48 8.32 26.32
CA LEU A 167 36.38 6.97 25.80
C LEU A 167 37.77 6.45 25.43
N ARG A 168 38.15 5.30 25.96
CA ARG A 168 39.43 4.64 25.69
C ARG A 168 39.23 3.31 25.00
N TYR A 169 40.30 2.78 24.42
CA TYR A 169 40.32 1.41 23.93
C TYR A 169 39.83 0.41 25.00
N GLY A 170 39.09 -0.62 24.57
CA GLY A 170 38.46 -1.64 25.43
C GLY A 170 37.19 -1.20 26.16
N GLN A 171 36.80 0.08 26.09
CA GLN A 171 35.55 0.58 26.67
C GLN A 171 34.41 0.57 25.66
N ILE A 172 33.22 0.16 26.12
CA ILE A 172 32.01 0.09 25.30
C ILE A 172 30.96 1.06 25.84
N LYS A 173 30.37 1.85 24.95
CA LYS A 173 29.20 2.69 25.23
C LYS A 173 27.97 2.00 24.68
N THR A 174 27.00 1.74 25.53
CA THR A 174 25.81 0.96 25.18
C THR A 174 24.56 1.82 25.21
N TYR A 175 23.73 1.71 24.18
CA TYR A 175 22.38 2.23 24.13
C TYR A 175 21.39 1.09 23.95
N ASN A 176 20.44 0.99 24.88
CA ASN A 176 19.37 0.01 24.82
C ASN A 176 18.12 0.66 24.25
N LEU A 177 17.67 0.19 23.08
CA LEU A 177 16.46 0.69 22.47
C LEU A 177 15.24 0.14 23.22
N GLN A 178 14.53 1.03 23.90
CA GLN A 178 13.31 0.67 24.60
C GLN A 178 12.25 0.19 23.60
N SER A 179 11.76 -1.02 23.82
CA SER A 179 10.81 -1.72 22.96
C SER A 179 9.87 -2.55 23.84
N ASP A 180 8.63 -2.75 23.39
CA ASP A 180 7.72 -3.71 24.01
C ASP A 180 8.21 -5.13 23.67
N PRO A 181 8.75 -5.89 24.62
CA PRO A 181 9.37 -7.20 24.35
C PRO A 181 8.36 -8.23 23.83
N THR A 182 7.05 -7.98 23.98
CA THR A 182 6.00 -8.86 23.46
C THR A 182 5.68 -8.60 21.98
N ARG A 183 6.08 -7.44 21.45
CA ARG A 183 5.71 -6.97 20.10
C ARG A 183 6.91 -6.70 19.20
N GLU A 184 8.07 -6.43 19.79
CA GLU A 184 9.26 -5.94 19.09
C GLU A 184 10.53 -6.63 19.62
N PRO A 185 11.54 -6.84 18.76
CA PRO A 185 12.82 -7.37 19.19
C PRO A 185 13.56 -6.34 20.04
N ARG A 186 14.30 -6.81 21.05
CA ARG A 186 15.21 -5.96 21.83
C ARG A 186 16.43 -5.66 20.99
N MET A 187 16.81 -4.39 20.93
CA MET A 187 17.93 -3.93 20.12
C MET A 187 18.90 -3.13 20.98
N THR A 188 20.17 -3.46 20.87
CA THR A 188 21.24 -2.81 21.63
C THR A 188 22.32 -2.32 20.66
N LEU A 189 22.79 -1.10 20.88
CA LEU A 189 23.83 -0.45 20.11
C LEU A 189 25.06 -0.28 21.00
N ASN A 190 26.19 -0.81 20.59
CA ASN A 190 27.47 -0.76 21.29
C ASN A 190 28.48 0.03 20.44
N LEU A 191 28.93 1.18 20.94
CA LEU A 191 29.95 2.00 20.30
C LEU A 191 31.28 1.87 21.05
N TYR A 192 32.36 1.64 20.31
CA TYR A 192 33.71 1.53 20.85
C TYR A 192 34.77 1.95 19.82
N LEU A 193 36.02 2.05 20.28
CA LEU A 193 37.19 2.40 19.46
C LEU A 193 37.96 1.13 19.08
N GLU A 194 38.38 1.01 17.82
CA GLU A 194 39.25 -0.08 17.37
C GLU A 194 40.72 0.12 17.81
N GLU A 195 41.43 -0.97 18.09
CA GLU A 195 42.86 -0.94 18.51
C GLU A 195 43.76 -0.27 17.47
N ASP A 196 43.54 -0.59 16.20
CA ASP A 196 44.54 -0.36 15.16
C ASP A 196 44.64 1.11 14.70
N ASN A 197 43.53 1.86 14.80
CA ASN A 197 43.40 3.17 14.14
C ASN A 197 42.51 4.18 14.88
N ASP A 198 42.14 3.88 16.13
CA ASP A 198 41.23 4.72 16.93
C ASP A 198 39.91 5.06 16.21
N SER A 199 39.52 4.20 15.26
CA SER A 199 38.30 4.39 14.48
C SER A 199 37.08 3.93 15.26
N LEU A 200 35.98 4.64 15.03
CA LEU A 200 34.71 4.32 15.65
C LEU A 200 34.08 3.10 15.01
N ARG A 201 33.74 2.14 15.85
CA ARG A 201 32.98 0.95 15.49
C ARG A 201 31.67 0.92 16.24
N LEU A 202 30.59 0.72 15.49
CA LEU A 202 29.26 0.51 16.02
C LEU A 202 28.86 -0.94 15.80
N GLU A 203 28.57 -1.63 16.88
CA GLU A 203 27.97 -2.94 16.86
C GLU A 203 26.49 -2.84 17.22
N ILE A 204 25.64 -3.48 16.44
CA ILE A 204 24.20 -3.51 16.67
C ILE A 204 23.78 -4.96 16.86
N SER A 205 23.28 -5.27 18.05
CA SER A 205 22.76 -6.58 18.40
C SER A 205 21.25 -6.56 18.52
N VAL A 206 20.63 -7.68 18.17
CA VAL A 206 19.18 -7.85 18.17
C VAL A 206 18.85 -9.19 18.81
N LEU A 207 18.09 -9.13 19.89
CA LEU A 207 17.63 -10.28 20.64
C LEU A 207 16.10 -10.39 20.49
N GLY A 208 15.63 -11.53 19.98
CA GLY A 208 14.20 -11.80 19.86
C GLY A 208 13.91 -13.25 19.46
N GLU A 209 12.70 -13.72 19.77
CA GLU A 209 12.25 -15.09 19.48
C GLU A 209 11.92 -15.35 18.00
N LYS A 210 11.84 -14.28 17.19
CA LYS A 210 11.51 -14.35 15.77
C LYS A 210 12.56 -13.60 14.96
N TRP A 211 12.87 -14.12 13.78
CA TRP A 211 13.66 -13.39 12.79
C TRP A 211 12.94 -12.09 12.41
N CYS A 212 13.70 -11.02 12.31
CA CYS A 212 13.24 -9.73 11.81
C CYS A 212 14.26 -9.19 10.81
N ASN A 213 13.80 -8.37 9.87
CA ASN A 213 14.72 -7.67 8.99
C ASN A 213 14.82 -6.23 9.43
N ILE A 214 16.05 -5.74 9.54
CA ILE A 214 16.33 -4.38 9.99
C ILE A 214 17.07 -3.68 8.87
N GLY A 215 16.46 -2.61 8.37
CA GLY A 215 17.08 -1.64 7.50
C GLY A 215 17.21 -0.31 8.23
N GLY A 216 18.09 0.57 7.76
CA GLY A 216 18.19 1.90 8.33
C GLY A 216 19.49 2.61 8.02
N GLU A 217 19.77 3.60 8.83
CA GLU A 217 21.01 4.36 8.81
C GLU A 217 21.42 4.83 10.20
N VAL A 218 22.73 4.96 10.37
CA VAL A 218 23.33 5.64 11.51
C VAL A 218 24.22 6.74 10.96
N ALA A 219 24.09 7.93 11.52
CA ALA A 219 24.89 9.08 11.16
C ALA A 219 25.56 9.68 12.39
N VAL A 220 26.83 10.06 12.26
CA VAL A 220 27.50 10.92 13.22
C VAL A 220 27.19 12.35 12.83
N VAL A 221 26.70 13.15 13.77
CA VAL A 221 26.27 14.53 13.52
C VAL A 221 26.96 15.50 14.47
N ASP A 222 27.16 16.73 14.00
CA ASP A 222 27.65 17.82 14.84
C ASP A 222 26.52 18.47 15.67
N VAL A 223 26.87 19.47 16.47
CA VAL A 223 25.94 20.24 17.31
C VAL A 223 24.84 20.98 16.51
N GLU A 224 25.09 21.30 15.24
CA GLU A 224 24.15 21.96 14.34
C GLU A 224 23.25 20.93 13.59
N GLY A 225 23.50 19.63 13.77
CA GLY A 225 22.81 18.54 13.09
C GLY A 225 23.35 18.22 11.69
N LYS A 226 24.47 18.82 11.28
CA LYS A 226 25.17 18.47 10.03
C LYS A 226 25.74 17.07 10.15
N VAL A 227 25.57 16.29 9.08
CA VAL A 227 26.07 14.91 9.02
C VAL A 227 27.57 14.92 8.69
N LEU A 228 28.38 14.41 9.62
CA LEU A 228 29.82 14.21 9.44
C LEU A 228 30.11 12.90 8.71
N PHE A 229 29.35 11.85 9.06
CA PHE A 229 29.44 10.54 8.42
C PHE A 229 28.10 9.82 8.44
N ARG A 230 27.88 8.93 7.47
CA ARG A 230 26.68 8.09 7.37
C ARG A 230 27.05 6.64 7.04
N ALA A 231 26.50 5.72 7.82
CA ALA A 231 26.51 4.28 7.56
C ALA A 231 25.09 3.79 7.28
N ALA A 232 24.92 3.05 6.18
CA ALA A 232 23.69 2.30 5.95
C ALA A 232 23.70 1.03 6.82
N VAL A 233 22.53 0.69 7.37
CA VAL A 233 22.32 -0.53 8.17
C VAL A 233 21.37 -1.45 7.42
N GLY A 234 21.74 -2.72 7.32
CA GLY A 234 20.91 -3.72 6.68
C GLY A 234 21.34 -5.11 7.12
N PHE A 235 20.51 -5.81 7.88
CA PHE A 235 20.70 -7.23 8.17
C PHE A 235 19.39 -7.94 8.52
N GLN A 236 19.45 -9.27 8.50
CA GLN A 236 18.40 -10.15 9.01
C GLN A 236 18.86 -10.71 10.36
N SER A 237 18.03 -10.58 11.40
CA SER A 237 18.29 -11.22 12.69
C SER A 237 17.97 -12.71 12.58
N ASN A 238 18.83 -13.55 13.18
CA ASN A 238 18.56 -14.97 13.37
C ASN A 238 18.08 -15.22 14.81
N LEU A 239 17.64 -16.43 15.11
CA LEU A 239 17.23 -16.85 16.47
C LEU A 239 18.40 -16.80 17.49
N ASN A 240 19.64 -16.88 17.00
CA ASN A 240 20.84 -16.73 17.81
C ASN A 240 21.39 -15.32 17.55
N GLU A 241 21.70 -14.58 18.62
CA GLU A 241 22.23 -13.21 18.58
C GLU A 241 23.23 -13.07 17.43
N ARG A 242 22.89 -12.21 16.47
CA ARG A 242 23.84 -11.73 15.48
C ARG A 242 24.03 -10.26 15.69
N ASN A 243 25.30 -9.90 15.76
CA ASN A 243 25.74 -8.54 15.82
C ASN A 243 26.12 -8.12 14.39
N ILE A 244 25.56 -7.02 13.89
CA ILE A 244 26.16 -6.35 12.74
C ILE A 244 27.21 -5.38 13.28
N SER A 245 28.42 -5.46 12.73
CA SER A 245 29.49 -4.53 13.03
C SER A 245 29.64 -3.56 11.87
N LEU A 246 29.61 -2.26 12.17
CA LEU A 246 29.60 -1.16 11.21
C LEU A 246 30.79 -0.23 11.53
N PRO A 247 31.79 -0.13 10.64
CA PRO A 247 32.82 0.88 10.78
C PRO A 247 32.22 2.25 10.44
N LEU A 248 32.28 3.19 11.38
CA LEU A 248 31.80 4.56 11.16
C LEU A 248 32.84 5.45 10.44
N ARG A 249 33.99 4.88 10.06
CA ARG A 249 35.07 5.52 9.26
C ARG A 249 35.43 6.95 9.69
N LEU A 250 35.35 7.20 10.98
CA LEU A 250 35.80 8.42 11.64
C LEU A 250 36.69 7.98 12.80
N SER A 251 37.88 8.57 12.90
CA SER A 251 38.71 8.38 14.10
C SER A 251 38.27 9.35 15.19
N LYS A 252 38.55 8.99 16.44
CA LYS A 252 38.36 9.92 17.55
C LYS A 252 39.17 11.18 17.37
N GLU A 253 40.42 11.07 16.91
CA GLU A 253 41.30 12.22 16.62
C GLU A 253 40.63 13.22 15.68
N GLN A 254 40.11 12.77 14.53
CA GLN A 254 39.39 13.63 13.57
C GLN A 254 38.19 14.35 14.17
N LEU A 255 37.48 13.69 15.10
CA LEU A 255 36.35 14.30 15.79
C LEU A 255 36.80 15.33 16.84
N MET A 256 37.96 15.12 17.45
CA MET A 256 38.54 16.01 18.45
C MET A 256 39.22 17.25 17.84
N ASP A 257 39.60 17.22 16.55
CA ASP A 257 40.18 18.39 15.85
C ASP A 257 39.25 19.62 15.88
N ASP A 258 37.94 19.39 15.74
CA ASP A 258 36.89 20.42 15.90
C ASP A 258 35.94 20.02 17.03
N GLN A 259 36.50 19.85 18.24
CA GLN A 259 35.77 19.33 19.40
C GLN A 259 34.56 20.20 19.80
N ASP A 260 34.61 21.51 19.62
CA ASP A 260 33.54 22.42 20.04
C ASP A 260 32.29 22.23 19.18
N ARG A 261 32.49 21.84 17.92
CA ARG A 261 31.43 21.56 16.96
C ARG A 261 30.98 20.10 16.98
N ASN A 262 31.93 19.17 16.92
CA ASN A 262 31.66 17.73 16.72
C ASN A 262 31.35 17.00 18.03
N VAL A 263 31.95 17.45 19.14
CA VAL A 263 31.88 16.78 20.43
C VAL A 263 31.66 17.81 21.57
N PRO A 264 30.64 18.68 21.49
CA PRO A 264 30.44 19.75 22.46
C PRO A 264 30.30 19.17 23.87
N ASN A 265 30.99 19.77 24.84
CA ASN A 265 31.05 19.30 26.23
C ASN A 265 31.49 17.82 26.38
N GLY A 266 32.22 17.28 25.40
CA GLY A 266 32.67 15.89 25.40
C GLY A 266 31.60 14.86 25.10
N VAL A 267 30.48 15.25 24.48
CA VAL A 267 29.38 14.38 24.04
C VAL A 267 29.39 14.24 22.51
N LEU A 268 29.43 13.00 22.01
CA LEU A 268 29.27 12.71 20.58
C LEU A 268 27.80 12.39 20.29
N LEU A 269 27.24 12.93 19.20
CA LEU A 269 25.85 12.68 18.82
C LEU A 269 25.76 11.71 17.64
N LEU A 270 25.05 10.59 17.86
CA LEU A 270 24.66 9.67 16.79
C LEU A 270 23.17 9.85 16.49
N ARG A 271 22.82 10.04 15.22
CA ARG A 271 21.44 9.96 14.73
C ARG A 271 21.19 8.57 14.18
N CYS A 272 20.27 7.83 14.79
CA CYS A 272 19.93 6.47 14.42
C CYS A 272 18.50 6.43 13.86
N SER A 273 18.33 5.77 12.72
CA SER A 273 17.02 5.56 12.10
C SER A 273 16.91 4.12 11.61
N PHE A 274 15.94 3.38 12.13
CA PHE A 274 15.72 1.96 11.82
C PHE A 274 14.28 1.70 11.38
N ASP A 275 14.17 0.91 10.32
CA ASP A 275 12.96 0.31 9.79
C ASP A 275 13.01 -1.19 10.12
N ILE A 276 12.21 -1.63 11.09
CA ILE A 276 12.21 -3.00 11.61
C ILE A 276 10.99 -3.73 11.08
N PHE A 277 11.22 -4.68 10.18
CA PHE A 277 10.19 -5.57 9.66
C PHE A 277 9.97 -6.74 10.63
N VAL A 278 8.80 -6.78 11.26
CA VAL A 278 8.46 -7.77 12.30
C VAL A 278 7.43 -8.80 11.83
N GLY A 279 6.90 -8.68 10.61
CA GLY A 279 5.97 -9.66 10.04
C GLY A 279 4.98 -9.07 9.04
N ILE A 280 3.91 -9.82 8.77
CA ILE A 280 2.84 -9.43 7.84
C ILE A 280 1.59 -9.09 8.66
N ASP A 281 1.05 -7.89 8.49
CA ASP A 281 -0.21 -7.48 9.14
C ASP A 281 -1.43 -8.07 8.44
N SER A 282 -1.45 -8.03 7.11
CA SER A 282 -2.50 -8.64 6.31
C SER A 282 -2.00 -9.07 4.93
N SER A 283 -2.59 -10.13 4.39
CA SER A 283 -2.32 -10.60 3.03
C SER A 283 -3.58 -11.25 2.47
N ARG A 284 -4.21 -10.63 1.47
CA ARG A 284 -5.49 -11.11 0.91
C ARG A 284 -5.70 -10.70 -0.54
N ILE A 285 -6.60 -11.43 -1.20
CA ILE A 285 -7.20 -11.00 -2.46
C ILE A 285 -8.21 -9.90 -2.16
N GLU A 286 -8.13 -8.78 -2.86
CA GLU A 286 -9.08 -7.67 -2.72
C GLU A 286 -10.19 -7.75 -3.76
N TYR A 287 -9.85 -8.18 -4.97
CA TYR A 287 -10.77 -8.23 -6.10
C TYR A 287 -10.28 -9.23 -7.14
N CYS A 288 -11.17 -10.04 -7.72
CA CYS A 288 -10.93 -10.67 -9.01
C CYS A 288 -12.17 -10.48 -9.92
N SER A 289 -11.97 -10.15 -11.19
CA SER A 289 -13.02 -10.16 -12.21
C SER A 289 -13.13 -11.56 -12.79
N GLN A 290 -14.23 -12.27 -12.56
CA GLN A 290 -14.52 -13.53 -13.25
C GLN A 290 -15.30 -13.20 -14.53
N ALA A 291 -14.68 -13.36 -15.70
CA ALA A 291 -15.38 -13.14 -16.97
C ALA A 291 -16.30 -14.31 -17.35
N SER A 292 -16.28 -15.42 -16.61
CA SER A 292 -16.92 -16.69 -16.96
C SER A 292 -17.82 -17.24 -15.85
N SER A 293 -18.92 -16.54 -15.58
CA SER A 293 -20.10 -17.11 -14.90
C SER A 293 -21.40 -16.55 -15.51
N LYS A 294 -21.56 -16.68 -16.82
CA LYS A 294 -22.87 -16.59 -17.47
C LYS A 294 -23.02 -17.70 -18.51
N LYS A 295 -23.81 -18.71 -18.13
CA LYS A 295 -24.51 -19.78 -18.89
C LYS A 295 -24.63 -20.93 -17.87
N GLU A 296 -25.79 -21.34 -17.40
CA GLU A 296 -27.06 -21.57 -18.08
C GLU A 296 -28.25 -21.28 -17.15
N GLU A 297 -29.22 -20.50 -17.60
CA GLU A 297 -30.62 -20.75 -17.30
C GLU A 297 -31.35 -20.62 -18.63
N ASN A 298 -31.67 -21.76 -19.23
CA ASN A 298 -32.55 -21.85 -20.38
C ASN A 298 -33.98 -21.63 -19.87
N LEU A 299 -34.57 -20.48 -20.16
CA LEU A 299 -36.02 -20.31 -20.19
C LEU A 299 -36.37 -19.57 -21.48
N ALA A 300 -37.01 -20.33 -22.37
CA ALA A 300 -37.57 -19.87 -23.62
C ALA A 300 -38.61 -18.76 -23.38
N ILE A 301 -38.69 -17.79 -24.29
CA ILE A 301 -39.92 -17.29 -24.92
C ILE A 301 -39.51 -16.49 -26.18
N SER A 302 -40.46 -16.50 -27.10
CA SER A 302 -40.49 -16.27 -28.55
C SER A 302 -39.98 -14.95 -29.11
N GLU A 303 -39.72 -15.05 -30.43
CA GLU A 303 -39.60 -14.01 -31.45
C GLU A 303 -40.50 -12.80 -31.22
N ASP A 304 -39.92 -11.59 -31.35
CA ASP A 304 -40.44 -10.54 -32.21
C ASP A 304 -39.31 -9.54 -32.57
N THR A 305 -39.28 -9.21 -33.85
CA THR A 305 -38.38 -8.33 -34.61
C THR A 305 -38.35 -6.88 -34.13
N TYR A 306 -37.18 -6.22 -34.10
CA TYR A 306 -36.96 -4.84 -34.58
C TYR A 306 -35.46 -4.61 -34.93
N ASP A 307 -35.26 -3.76 -35.94
CA ASP A 307 -34.06 -3.59 -36.78
C ASP A 307 -33.23 -2.33 -36.41
N PHE A 308 -31.99 -2.26 -36.95
CA PHE A 308 -31.06 -1.12 -37.10
C PHE A 308 -30.14 -0.70 -35.93
N ASP A 309 -28.82 -1.00 -35.99
CA ASP A 309 -27.79 -0.23 -36.71
C ASP A 309 -26.37 -0.65 -36.24
N GLU A 310 -25.47 -0.96 -37.18
CA GLU A 310 -24.08 -1.31 -36.88
C GLU A 310 -23.19 -0.06 -36.83
N THR A 311 -22.64 0.26 -35.65
CA THR A 311 -21.35 0.97 -35.52
C THR A 311 -20.57 0.44 -34.31
N PRO A 312 -19.21 0.42 -34.36
CA PRO A 312 -18.41 -0.50 -33.57
C PRO A 312 -18.32 -0.08 -32.10
N ALA A 313 -18.86 -0.91 -31.22
CA ALA A 313 -18.90 -0.68 -29.78
C ALA A 313 -17.49 -0.72 -29.17
N SER A 314 -16.95 0.47 -28.89
CA SER A 314 -16.05 0.75 -27.79
C SER A 314 -16.53 0.01 -26.53
N CYS A 315 -15.72 -0.93 -26.01
CA CYS A 315 -15.98 -1.63 -24.76
C CYS A 315 -15.96 -0.65 -23.57
N SER A 316 -17.05 0.07 -23.36
CA SER A 316 -17.27 0.95 -22.21
C SER A 316 -18.67 0.79 -21.61
N ASP A 317 -19.35 -0.32 -21.95
CA ASP A 317 -20.70 -0.55 -21.47
C ASP A 317 -20.68 -1.23 -20.09
N SER A 318 -20.47 -0.37 -19.09
CA SER A 318 -20.99 -0.41 -17.72
C SER A 318 -21.50 -1.74 -17.19
N CYS A 319 -20.84 -2.24 -16.15
CA CYS A 319 -21.31 -3.37 -15.35
C CYS A 319 -22.80 -3.27 -15.04
N ASN A 320 -23.54 -4.38 -15.17
CA ASN A 320 -24.97 -4.45 -14.84
C ASN A 320 -25.30 -3.85 -13.47
N LEU A 321 -24.36 -3.91 -12.51
CA LEU A 321 -24.49 -3.27 -11.20
C LEU A 321 -24.50 -1.73 -11.27
N LYS A 322 -23.66 -1.09 -12.10
CA LYS A 322 -23.68 0.37 -12.27
C LYS A 322 -24.97 0.82 -12.94
N LYS A 323 -25.47 0.07 -13.94
CA LYS A 323 -26.80 0.32 -14.53
C LYS A 323 -27.90 0.13 -13.48
N ALA A 324 -27.86 -0.95 -12.69
CA ALA A 324 -28.86 -1.23 -11.65
C ALA A 324 -28.86 -0.20 -10.52
N LEU A 325 -27.70 0.21 -10.00
CA LEU A 325 -27.58 1.26 -8.98
C LEU A 325 -27.95 2.64 -9.54
N GLY A 326 -27.60 2.92 -10.79
CA GLY A 326 -28.03 4.12 -11.50
C GLY A 326 -29.55 4.18 -11.66
N ASN A 327 -30.19 3.06 -12.00
CA ASN A 327 -31.64 2.95 -12.07
C ASN A 327 -32.25 3.09 -10.67
N LEU A 328 -31.70 2.44 -9.65
CA LEU A 328 -32.17 2.57 -8.26
C LEU A 328 -32.18 4.03 -7.78
N TYR A 329 -31.17 4.82 -8.17
CA TYR A 329 -31.15 6.26 -7.91
C TYR A 329 -32.21 7.03 -8.71
N LYS A 330 -32.31 6.78 -10.03
CA LYS A 330 -33.27 7.46 -10.90
C LYS A 330 -34.72 7.18 -10.55
N ASP A 331 -35.01 5.94 -10.16
CA ASP A 331 -36.35 5.48 -9.83
C ASP A 331 -36.77 5.91 -8.41
N GLY A 332 -35.81 6.30 -7.55
CA GLY A 332 -36.05 6.67 -6.15
C GLY A 332 -36.56 5.51 -5.26
N ALA A 333 -36.58 4.29 -5.80
CA ALA A 333 -37.12 3.13 -5.11
C ALA A 333 -36.28 2.79 -3.87
N TYR A 334 -36.94 2.54 -2.75
CA TYR A 334 -36.32 2.21 -1.47
C TYR A 334 -35.38 3.29 -0.90
N SER A 335 -35.45 4.53 -1.39
CA SER A 335 -34.72 5.64 -0.80
C SER A 335 -35.19 5.89 0.63
N ASP A 336 -34.23 5.92 1.55
CA ASP A 336 -34.44 6.06 2.99
C ASP A 336 -33.99 7.43 3.52
N ILE A 337 -33.48 8.30 2.63
CA ILE A 337 -33.12 9.68 2.95
C ILE A 337 -33.24 10.61 1.73
N THR A 338 -33.52 11.89 2.00
CA THR A 338 -33.52 12.97 1.01
C THR A 338 -32.42 13.98 1.33
N LEU A 339 -31.55 14.29 0.38
CA LEU A 339 -30.59 15.39 0.50
C LEU A 339 -31.16 16.63 -0.17
N ARG A 340 -31.19 17.77 0.52
CA ARG A 340 -31.65 19.04 -0.01
C ARG A 340 -30.46 19.99 -0.14
N ALA A 341 -30.18 20.41 -1.37
CA ALA A 341 -29.15 21.40 -1.69
C ALA A 341 -29.85 22.56 -2.42
N ASP A 342 -29.81 23.75 -1.82
CA ASP A 342 -30.60 24.91 -2.25
C ASP A 342 -32.09 24.60 -2.53
N LYS A 343 -32.47 24.61 -3.81
CA LYS A 343 -33.85 24.41 -4.31
C LYS A 343 -34.10 22.99 -4.80
N GLU A 344 -33.10 22.11 -4.77
CA GLU A 344 -33.18 20.76 -5.31
C GLU A 344 -33.17 19.72 -4.19
N SER A 345 -33.96 18.66 -4.38
CA SER A 345 -34.07 17.55 -3.43
C SER A 345 -33.78 16.23 -4.14
N PHE A 346 -32.90 15.43 -3.56
CA PHE A 346 -32.45 14.15 -4.11
C PHE A 346 -32.82 13.01 -3.18
N GLN A 347 -33.65 12.07 -3.64
CA GLN A 347 -33.92 10.83 -2.94
C GLN A 347 -32.75 9.87 -3.16
N VAL A 348 -32.18 9.38 -2.06
CA VAL A 348 -30.95 8.57 -2.06
C VAL A 348 -31.00 7.51 -0.96
N HIS A 349 -29.97 6.67 -0.92
CA HIS A 349 -29.89 5.51 -0.03
C HIS A 349 -28.73 5.66 0.97
N LYS A 350 -29.02 5.67 2.27
CA LYS A 350 -28.05 5.86 3.37
C LYS A 350 -26.93 4.84 3.31
N ASN A 351 -27.25 3.58 3.01
CA ASN A 351 -26.26 2.50 2.90
C ASN A 351 -25.25 2.74 1.76
N ILE A 352 -25.72 3.18 0.58
CA ILE A 352 -24.88 3.49 -0.58
C ILE A 352 -24.00 4.70 -0.25
N LEU A 353 -24.58 5.78 0.30
CA LEU A 353 -23.81 6.96 0.70
C LEU A 353 -22.76 6.65 1.77
N SER A 354 -23.12 5.84 2.78
CA SER A 354 -22.19 5.40 3.83
C SER A 354 -21.03 4.57 3.27
N ALA A 355 -21.31 3.70 2.32
CA ALA A 355 -20.27 2.88 1.69
C ALA A 355 -19.29 3.73 0.86
N ARG A 356 -19.76 4.87 0.34
CA ARG A 356 -19.01 5.72 -0.60
C ARG A 356 -18.38 6.97 0.04
N SER A 357 -18.84 7.38 1.22
CA SER A 357 -18.37 8.58 1.91
C SER A 357 -18.23 8.33 3.42
N PRO A 358 -17.02 8.42 3.98
CA PRO A 358 -16.80 8.34 5.42
C PRO A 358 -17.58 9.41 6.21
N MET A 359 -17.83 10.58 5.60
CA MET A 359 -18.64 11.64 6.21
C MET A 359 -20.09 11.20 6.38
N PHE A 360 -20.73 10.69 5.32
CA PHE A 360 -22.10 10.16 5.41
C PHE A 360 -22.16 8.91 6.30
N LYS A 361 -21.12 8.07 6.31
CA LYS A 361 -21.03 6.94 7.22
C LYS A 361 -21.07 7.38 8.68
N ALA A 362 -20.26 8.36 9.06
CA ALA A 362 -20.25 8.90 10.42
C ALA A 362 -21.60 9.57 10.78
N MET A 363 -22.18 10.30 9.83
CA MET A 363 -23.49 10.96 9.96
C MET A 363 -24.63 9.97 10.23
N PHE A 364 -24.63 8.81 9.56
CA PHE A 364 -25.69 7.80 9.71
C PHE A 364 -25.39 6.71 10.76
N SER A 365 -24.16 6.64 11.28
CA SER A 365 -23.76 5.63 12.28
C SER A 365 -23.81 6.14 13.73
N SER A 366 -24.17 7.40 13.95
CA SER A 366 -24.22 8.02 15.29
C SER A 366 -25.67 8.18 15.77
N ASP A 367 -25.90 8.21 17.08
CA ASP A 367 -27.18 8.58 17.71
C ASP A 367 -27.46 10.10 17.59
N MET A 368 -27.08 10.70 16.47
CA MET A 368 -27.33 12.10 16.16
C MET A 368 -28.70 12.25 15.48
N MET A 369 -29.30 13.44 15.61
CA MET A 369 -30.63 13.77 15.06
C MET A 369 -30.75 13.47 13.56
N GLU A 370 -29.63 13.50 12.83
CA GLU A 370 -29.52 13.22 11.40
C GLU A 370 -29.77 11.74 11.05
N ASN A 371 -29.61 10.81 12.00
CA ASN A 371 -29.96 9.40 11.78
C ASN A 371 -31.48 9.18 11.75
N ASP A 372 -32.23 9.88 12.61
CA ASP A 372 -33.70 9.79 12.68
C ASP A 372 -34.40 10.69 11.66
N ARG A 373 -33.68 11.65 11.05
CA ARG A 373 -34.20 12.54 10.02
C ARG A 373 -34.21 11.86 8.65
N ARG A 374 -35.35 11.98 7.97
CA ARG A 374 -35.51 11.55 6.56
C ARG A 374 -35.01 12.60 5.55
N THR A 375 -34.61 13.78 6.00
CA THR A 375 -34.15 14.88 5.14
C THR A 375 -32.97 15.60 5.77
N ILE A 376 -31.92 15.87 4.98
CA ILE A 376 -30.72 16.60 5.40
C ILE A 376 -30.47 17.77 4.47
N ASP A 377 -30.26 18.95 5.05
CA ASP A 377 -29.89 20.18 4.35
C ASP A 377 -28.38 20.26 4.18
N LEU A 378 -27.94 20.49 2.94
CA LEU A 378 -26.54 20.67 2.57
C LEU A 378 -26.37 22.10 2.02
N PRO A 379 -26.28 23.12 2.89
CA PRO A 379 -26.27 24.53 2.51
C PRO A 379 -25.00 24.99 1.78
N ASP A 380 -23.93 24.18 1.80
CA ASP A 380 -22.63 24.50 1.17
C ASP A 380 -22.45 23.83 -0.22
N LEU A 381 -23.52 23.33 -0.84
CA LEU A 381 -23.47 22.65 -2.14
C LEU A 381 -24.30 23.38 -3.20
N ASP A 382 -23.63 24.06 -4.14
CA ASP A 382 -24.27 24.63 -5.32
C ASP A 382 -24.60 23.50 -6.35
N GLY A 383 -25.88 23.11 -6.43
CA GLY A 383 -26.49 22.36 -7.55
C GLY A 383 -26.14 20.87 -7.78
N VAL A 384 -26.92 20.26 -8.69
CA VAL A 384 -26.98 18.86 -9.19
C VAL A 384 -25.69 17.99 -9.22
N PRO A 385 -24.46 18.47 -9.52
CA PRO A 385 -23.35 17.56 -9.82
C PRO A 385 -22.92 16.65 -8.66
N CYS A 386 -23.09 17.08 -7.41
CA CYS A 386 -22.47 16.41 -6.26
C CYS A 386 -23.16 15.09 -5.86
N ALA A 387 -24.49 15.04 -5.87
CA ALA A 387 -25.25 13.84 -5.48
C ALA A 387 -25.09 12.70 -6.50
N VAL A 388 -25.14 13.04 -7.80
CA VAL A 388 -24.94 12.09 -8.91
C VAL A 388 -23.50 11.56 -8.94
N CYS A 389 -22.50 12.40 -8.64
CA CYS A 389 -21.09 11.98 -8.55
C CYS A 389 -20.83 11.00 -7.41
N CYS A 390 -21.52 11.15 -6.28
CA CYS A 390 -21.45 10.20 -5.16
C CYS A 390 -22.03 8.83 -5.53
N PHE A 391 -23.05 8.78 -6.40
CA PHE A 391 -23.77 7.57 -6.79
C PHE A 391 -23.16 6.80 -7.97
N THR A 392 -22.65 7.50 -9.00
CA THR A 392 -22.37 6.88 -10.32
C THR A 392 -20.90 6.76 -10.72
N SER A 393 -19.99 7.27 -9.88
CA SER A 393 -18.54 7.26 -10.05
C SER A 393 -17.98 7.79 -11.40
N ALA A 394 -17.36 8.97 -11.31
CA ALA A 394 -16.21 9.37 -12.11
C ALA A 394 -15.20 10.08 -11.20
N LEU A 395 -14.00 9.50 -11.09
CA LEU A 395 -12.83 10.12 -10.47
C LEU A 395 -12.11 10.88 -11.60
N THR A 396 -12.53 12.10 -11.92
CA THR A 396 -11.71 13.02 -12.75
C THR A 396 -12.11 14.48 -12.51
N VAL A 397 -11.11 15.31 -12.20
CA VAL A 397 -11.06 16.79 -12.22
C VAL A 397 -11.81 17.54 -11.11
N TRP A 398 -11.09 17.87 -10.03
CA TRP A 398 -11.16 19.20 -9.45
C TRP A 398 -9.83 19.91 -9.76
N ARG A 399 -9.82 20.74 -10.81
CA ARG A 399 -8.82 21.79 -11.02
C ARG A 399 -9.43 22.92 -11.84
N THR A 400 -9.40 24.11 -11.22
CA THR A 400 -9.46 25.49 -11.76
C THR A 400 -10.78 25.95 -12.39
N PHE A 401 -11.38 27.12 -12.10
CA PHE A 401 -10.88 28.51 -11.94
C PHE A 401 -11.97 29.33 -11.20
N HIS A 402 -11.72 30.15 -10.16
CA HIS A 402 -11.20 31.52 -10.25
C HIS A 402 -10.37 31.89 -9.01
N GLY A 403 -9.20 32.50 -9.24
CA GLY A 403 -8.15 32.68 -8.24
C GLY A 403 -8.53 33.47 -6.98
N LYS A 404 -8.22 32.87 -5.84
CA LYS A 404 -7.54 33.47 -4.69
C LYS A 404 -6.93 32.33 -3.86
N THR A 405 -5.67 32.52 -3.48
CA THR A 405 -4.82 31.61 -2.72
C THR A 405 -5.19 31.53 -1.23
N SER A 406 -4.80 30.42 -0.59
CA SER A 406 -4.84 30.11 0.88
C SER A 406 -6.23 29.72 1.41
N LEU A 407 -6.43 28.68 2.23
CA LEU A 407 -5.61 28.10 3.29
C LEU A 407 -5.69 26.55 3.34
N ILE A 408 -4.61 26.01 3.89
CA ILE A 408 -4.44 24.65 4.42
C ILE A 408 -5.49 24.35 5.50
N CYS A 409 -6.10 23.16 5.46
CA CYS A 409 -6.49 22.39 6.64
C CYS A 409 -6.54 20.91 6.24
N SER A 410 -5.41 20.22 6.23
CA SER A 410 -5.06 19.32 7.33
C SER A 410 -5.29 19.94 8.71
N LEU A 411 -6.18 19.35 9.51
CA LEU A 411 -6.10 19.38 10.97
C LEU A 411 -6.81 18.12 11.53
N PRO A 412 -6.46 17.69 12.75
CA PRO A 412 -5.98 16.33 13.03
C PRO A 412 -6.94 15.55 13.93
N GLN A 413 -6.56 14.31 14.26
CA GLN A 413 -7.06 13.65 15.46
C GLN A 413 -6.70 14.50 16.71
N THR A 414 -7.58 15.39 17.15
CA THR A 414 -7.59 15.91 18.52
C THR A 414 -9.01 16.26 18.96
N ASN A 415 -9.33 15.87 20.20
CA ASN A 415 -10.52 16.29 20.93
C ASN A 415 -10.77 17.80 20.81
N MET A 416 -11.90 18.21 20.22
CA MET A 416 -12.59 19.45 20.55
C MET A 416 -14.10 19.23 20.51
N GLY A 417 -14.76 19.70 21.57
CA GLY A 417 -16.09 19.32 21.96
C GLY A 417 -17.22 19.99 21.18
N TRP A 418 -18.38 19.34 21.33
CA TRP A 418 -19.72 19.88 21.18
C TRP A 418 -19.84 21.26 21.86
N GLY A 419 -19.68 22.34 21.08
CA GLY A 419 -19.52 23.66 21.68
C GLY A 419 -19.90 24.85 20.81
N THR A 420 -20.63 24.67 19.69
CA THR A 420 -21.02 25.85 18.87
C THR A 420 -22.35 25.70 18.12
N LEU A 421 -23.20 24.74 18.52
CA LEU A 421 -24.58 24.58 18.00
C LEU A 421 -25.63 24.71 19.12
N LYS A 422 -25.36 25.53 20.14
CA LYS A 422 -26.27 25.81 21.28
C LYS A 422 -26.68 27.28 21.43
N ARG A 423 -26.39 28.15 20.46
CA ARG A 423 -26.89 29.53 20.44
C ARG A 423 -27.62 29.79 19.13
N ASP A 424 -28.78 29.15 18.97
CA ASP A 424 -29.92 29.69 18.19
C ASP A 424 -31.24 28.93 18.39
N ALA A 425 -31.36 28.13 19.45
CA ALA A 425 -32.63 27.52 19.87
C ALA A 425 -33.48 28.43 20.78
N ARG A 426 -33.40 29.76 20.61
CA ARG A 426 -34.15 30.75 21.40
C ARG A 426 -34.93 31.79 20.58
N LEU A 427 -35.19 31.53 19.29
CA LEU A 427 -35.95 32.46 18.44
C LEU A 427 -37.23 31.91 17.79
N PHE A 428 -37.68 30.70 18.14
CA PHE A 428 -39.05 30.26 17.82
C PHE A 428 -39.77 29.69 19.04
N ARG A 429 -39.97 30.56 20.05
CA ARG A 429 -41.18 30.48 20.88
C ARG A 429 -42.16 31.50 20.31
N ARG A 430 -43.26 31.06 19.70
CA ARG A 430 -44.50 31.85 19.72
C ARG A 430 -45.48 31.23 20.72
N PRO A 431 -46.25 32.06 21.44
CA PRO A 431 -47.07 31.62 22.55
C PRO A 431 -48.39 30.99 22.07
N VAL A 432 -48.93 30.21 22.98
CA VAL A 432 -50.25 29.58 23.08
C VAL A 432 -51.40 30.48 22.63
N SER A 433 -52.44 29.88 22.03
CA SER A 433 -53.81 30.24 22.35
C SER A 433 -54.67 28.99 22.47
N VAL A 434 -55.24 28.86 23.66
CA VAL A 434 -56.35 27.98 24.03
C VAL A 434 -57.63 28.62 23.51
N SER A 435 -58.46 27.84 22.84
CA SER A 435 -59.92 27.89 22.92
C SER A 435 -60.48 26.60 22.34
#